data_AF-A0AAD5EZZ8-F1
#
_entry.id   AF-A0AAD5EZZ8-F1
#
_cell.length_a   1.000
_cell.length_b   1.000
_cell.length_c   1.000
_cell.angle_alpha   90.00
_cell.angle_beta   90.00
_cell.angle_gamma   90.00
#
_symmetry.space_group_name_H-M   'P 1'
#
loop_
_entity.id
_entity.type
_entity.pdbx_description
1 polymer ?
#
loop_
_entity_poly.entity_id
_entity_poly.type
_entity_poly.pdbx_seq_one_letter_code
_entity_poly.pdbx_strand_id
1 'polypeptide(L)'
;MLWRLTIWTNFAVFSVFKVLILNIIFNQIDGVFIKRTMVMYGCVVDGVVVTDTDIPPPSDWTNVYNEMGGDMRWGEDITEQIKERGLDGDVKPLYGTCSYTGECLFLMQVGDTDFLLLNALDDSMYLVKGGLDLETTMGYIDDQGFNGLDLEEI
;
A
#
# COMPACT_ATOMS: atom_id res chain seq x y z
N MET A 1 -37.50 28.90 30.66
CA MET A 1 -36.76 29.22 29.43
C MET A 1 -35.63 28.21 29.31
N LEU A 2 -35.57 27.55 28.15
CA LEU A 2 -34.71 26.45 27.72
C LEU A 2 -34.91 25.06 28.34
N TRP A 3 -35.24 24.15 27.43
CA TRP A 3 -35.59 22.75 27.58
C TRP A 3 -34.34 21.87 27.46
N ARG A 4 -34.30 20.77 28.22
CA ARG A 4 -33.45 19.61 27.93
C ARG A 4 -34.16 18.75 26.89
N LEU A 5 -33.47 18.36 25.82
CA LEU A 5 -33.91 17.30 24.92
C LEU A 5 -32.76 16.30 24.73
N THR A 6 -33.01 15.06 25.13
CA THR A 6 -32.20 13.88 24.85
C THR A 6 -32.68 13.26 23.54
N ILE A 7 -31.79 12.90 22.60
CA ILE A 7 -32.11 11.95 21.52
C ILE A 7 -30.91 11.01 21.28
N TRP A 8 -31.20 9.71 21.38
CA TRP A 8 -30.47 8.55 20.88
C TRP A 8 -30.89 8.24 19.43
N THR A 9 -30.00 7.69 18.57
CA THR A 9 -30.25 6.76 17.42
C THR A 9 -29.01 6.77 16.49
N ASN A 10 -28.62 5.76 15.72
CA ASN A 10 -28.89 4.34 15.59
C ASN A 10 -27.80 3.74 14.68
N PHE A 11 -27.59 2.43 14.82
CA PHE A 11 -26.89 1.55 13.88
C PHE A 11 -27.46 1.60 12.45
N ALA A 12 -26.57 1.42 11.47
CA ALA A 12 -26.77 0.83 10.14
C ALA A 12 -27.78 1.46 9.16
N VAL A 13 -27.25 2.05 8.09
CA VAL A 13 -27.81 1.89 6.74
C VAL A 13 -26.66 1.51 5.80
N PHE A 14 -26.67 0.25 5.38
CA PHE A 14 -25.87 -0.25 4.27
C PHE A 14 -26.35 0.35 2.95
N SER A 15 -25.40 0.46 2.02
CA SER A 15 -25.58 0.45 0.56
C SER A 15 -25.72 1.80 -0.16
N VAL A 16 -24.88 1.92 -1.19
CA VAL A 16 -24.91 2.86 -2.32
C VAL A 16 -24.35 4.26 -2.05
N PHE A 17 -23.04 4.40 -1.90
CA PHE A 17 -22.27 5.54 -2.45
C PHE A 17 -20.79 5.14 -2.58
N LYS A 18 -20.43 4.48 -3.69
CA LYS A 18 -19.08 4.57 -4.28
C LYS A 18 -18.98 5.99 -4.84
N VAL A 19 -18.36 6.93 -4.14
CA VAL A 19 -17.78 8.20 -4.65
C VAL A 19 -17.17 8.94 -3.45
N LEU A 20 -15.87 9.25 -3.56
CA LEU A 20 -15.06 10.20 -2.78
C LEU A 20 -15.49 10.44 -1.31
N ILE A 21 -14.79 9.80 -0.37
CA ILE A 21 -14.64 10.36 0.98
C ILE A 21 -13.18 10.75 1.18
N LEU A 22 -12.96 12.05 1.04
CA LEU A 22 -11.79 12.80 1.48
C LEU A 22 -11.69 12.66 3.01
N ASN A 23 -11.02 11.63 3.53
CA ASN A 23 -10.83 11.46 4.96
C ASN A 23 -9.69 12.36 5.48
N ILE A 24 -10.03 13.61 5.80
CA ILE A 24 -9.15 14.47 6.60
C ILE A 24 -9.42 14.17 8.08
N ILE A 25 -8.57 13.37 8.72
CA ILE A 25 -8.60 13.15 10.17
C ILE A 25 -7.83 14.29 10.85
N PHE A 26 -8.56 15.24 11.45
CA PHE A 26 -7.98 16.26 12.32
C PHE A 26 -7.85 15.70 13.74
N ASN A 27 -6.63 15.48 14.22
CA ASN A 27 -6.35 15.31 15.65
C ASN A 27 -5.72 16.58 16.20
N GLN A 28 -6.42 17.23 17.12
CA GLN A 28 -6.00 18.47 17.76
C GLN A 28 -4.96 18.18 18.84
N ILE A 29 -3.70 18.54 18.58
CA ILE A 29 -2.67 18.67 19.62
C ILE A 29 -2.12 20.10 19.51
N ASP A 30 -2.31 20.89 20.57
CA ASP A 30 -1.67 22.20 20.80
C ASP A 30 -1.82 23.30 19.72
N GLY A 31 -2.93 23.31 18.98
CA GLY A 31 -3.29 24.44 18.10
C GLY A 31 -2.45 24.54 16.83
N VAL A 32 -1.65 23.53 16.50
CA VAL A 32 -0.93 23.42 15.23
C VAL A 32 -1.76 22.55 14.28
N PHE A 33 -2.22 23.13 13.18
CA PHE A 33 -2.85 22.39 12.09
C PHE A 33 -1.79 21.57 11.35
N ILE A 34 -1.58 20.33 11.77
CA ILE A 34 -0.79 19.38 10.99
C ILE A 34 -1.73 18.83 9.90
N LYS A 35 -1.52 19.28 8.66
CA LYS A 35 -2.12 18.66 7.47
C LYS A 35 -1.55 17.23 7.37
N ARG A 36 -2.19 16.25 8.00
CA ARG A 36 -1.87 14.84 7.80
C ARG A 36 -2.39 14.45 6.43
N THR A 37 -1.50 14.40 5.44
CA THR A 37 -1.74 13.60 4.24
C THR A 37 -2.00 12.18 4.73
N MET A 38 -3.20 11.68 4.48
CA MET A 38 -3.56 10.30 4.75
C MET A 38 -2.74 9.46 3.80
N VAL A 39 -1.67 8.83 4.32
CA VAL A 39 -0.94 7.80 3.58
C VAL A 39 -1.89 6.62 3.55
N MET A 40 -2.64 6.48 2.45
CA MET A 40 -3.75 5.53 2.33
C MET A 40 -3.31 4.07 2.53
N TYR A 41 -2.01 3.79 2.52
CA TYR A 41 -1.42 2.45 2.59
C TYR A 41 -0.40 2.28 3.71
N GLY A 42 -0.29 3.22 4.65
CA GLY A 42 0.77 3.20 5.66
C GLY A 42 0.38 3.63 7.07
N CYS A 43 1.11 3.10 8.05
CA CYS A 43 1.04 3.48 9.45
C CYS A 43 2.29 4.28 9.86
N VAL A 44 2.21 5.00 10.97
CA VAL A 44 3.35 5.78 11.49
C VAL A 44 4.00 5.02 12.63
N VAL A 45 5.24 4.59 12.43
CA VAL A 45 6.09 3.93 13.43
C VAL A 45 7.28 4.85 13.70
N ASP A 46 7.46 5.28 14.95
CA ASP A 46 8.54 6.19 15.37
C ASP A 46 8.67 7.48 14.52
N GLY A 47 7.54 7.99 14.02
CA GLY A 47 7.49 9.19 13.16
C GLY A 47 7.79 8.94 11.69
N VAL A 48 8.06 7.69 11.29
CA VAL A 48 8.28 7.25 9.92
C VAL A 48 7.02 6.61 9.38
N VAL A 49 6.67 6.94 8.14
CA VAL A 49 5.57 6.31 7.43
C VAL A 49 6.07 4.99 6.84
N VAL A 50 5.46 3.89 7.25
CA VAL A 50 5.73 2.55 6.73
C VAL A 50 4.46 1.98 6.13
N THR A 51 4.55 1.05 5.19
CA THR A 51 3.38 0.32 4.70
C THR A 51 2.81 -0.56 5.79
N ASP A 52 1.48 -0.67 5.80
CA ASP A 52 0.75 -1.43 6.81
C ASP A 52 0.79 -2.93 6.49
N THR A 53 1.86 -3.58 6.96
CA THR A 53 2.10 -5.03 6.83
C THR A 53 2.46 -5.63 8.18
N ASP A 54 1.81 -6.74 8.56
CA ASP A 54 2.14 -7.48 9.79
C ASP A 54 3.46 -8.28 9.68
N ILE A 55 4.04 -8.32 8.48
CA ILE A 55 5.25 -9.08 8.14
C ILE A 55 6.41 -8.10 7.93
N PRO A 56 7.58 -8.31 8.55
CA PRO A 56 8.74 -7.46 8.31
C PRO A 56 9.29 -7.68 6.89
N PRO A 57 9.92 -6.66 6.27
CA PRO A 57 10.61 -6.86 5.00
C PRO A 57 11.81 -7.83 5.16
N PRO A 58 12.16 -8.59 4.11
CA PRO A 58 13.42 -9.34 4.03
C PRO A 58 14.67 -8.48 4.18
N SER A 59 15.81 -9.16 4.24
CA SER A 59 17.11 -8.50 4.12
C SER A 59 17.17 -7.69 2.82
N ASP A 60 17.74 -6.48 2.87
CA ASP A 60 17.87 -5.57 1.73
C ASP A 60 16.56 -5.03 1.14
N TRP A 61 15.41 -5.24 1.80
CA TRP A 61 14.13 -4.62 1.48
C TRP A 61 13.68 -3.64 2.58
N THR A 62 12.84 -2.68 2.21
CA THR A 62 12.27 -1.67 3.10
C THR A 62 10.76 -1.59 2.91
N ASN A 63 10.05 -1.29 3.98
CA ASN A 63 8.62 -0.97 3.97
C ASN A 63 8.40 0.54 4.23
N VAL A 64 9.47 1.35 4.28
CA VAL A 64 9.39 2.79 4.50
C VAL A 64 8.85 3.47 3.26
N TYR A 65 7.63 4.00 3.34
CA TYR A 65 6.87 4.51 2.19
C TYR A 65 7.64 5.57 1.38
N ASN A 66 8.31 6.50 2.07
CA ASN A 66 9.09 7.54 1.41
C ASN A 66 10.35 7.01 0.71
N GLU A 67 10.98 5.95 1.24
CA GLU A 67 12.13 5.31 0.59
C GLU A 67 11.69 4.54 -0.66
N MET A 68 10.45 4.06 -0.68
CA MET A 68 9.84 3.43 -1.84
C MET A 68 9.33 4.42 -2.90
N GLY A 69 9.70 5.71 -2.80
CA GLY A 69 9.30 6.76 -3.74
C GLY A 69 8.05 7.55 -3.35
N GLY A 70 7.36 7.16 -2.28
CA GLY A 70 6.19 7.87 -1.74
C GLY A 70 5.11 8.17 -2.78
N ASP A 71 4.43 9.31 -2.63
CA ASP A 71 3.33 9.71 -3.51
C ASP A 71 3.75 9.91 -4.98
N MET A 72 5.03 10.18 -5.24
CA MET A 72 5.53 10.28 -6.62
C MET A 72 5.52 8.94 -7.35
N ARG A 73 5.63 7.83 -6.60
CA ARG A 73 5.59 6.48 -7.16
C ARG A 73 4.20 5.87 -7.07
N TRP A 74 3.58 6.00 -5.92
CA TRP A 74 2.36 5.27 -5.55
C TRP A 74 1.08 6.11 -5.69
N GLY A 75 1.16 7.18 -6.48
CA GLY A 75 0.02 8.04 -6.83
C GLY A 75 -0.94 7.37 -7.83
N GLU A 76 -1.73 8.18 -8.52
CA GLU A 76 -2.78 7.67 -9.44
C GLU A 76 -2.18 6.93 -10.66
N ASP A 77 -1.02 7.35 -11.14
CA ASP A 77 -0.37 6.84 -12.35
C ASP A 77 -0.10 5.32 -12.32
N ILE A 78 0.22 4.73 -11.17
CA ILE A 78 0.49 3.28 -11.08
C ILE A 78 -0.77 2.45 -11.28
N THR A 79 -1.93 2.98 -10.86
CA THR A 79 -3.21 2.30 -11.00
C THR A 79 -3.61 2.22 -12.48
N GLU A 80 -3.38 3.29 -13.25
CA GLU A 80 -3.62 3.30 -14.69
C GLU A 80 -2.71 2.30 -15.42
N GLN A 81 -1.41 2.25 -15.06
CA GLN A 81 -0.45 1.31 -15.65
C GLN A 81 -0.81 -0.16 -15.44
N ILE A 82 -1.32 -0.51 -14.25
CA ILE A 82 -1.76 -1.87 -13.92
C ILE A 82 -3.03 -2.22 -14.71
N LYS A 83 -3.93 -1.25 -14.85
CA LYS A 83 -5.16 -1.40 -15.64
C LYS A 83 -4.92 -1.61 -17.11
N GLU A 84 -3.95 -0.91 -17.70
CA GLU A 84 -3.55 -1.11 -19.10
C GLU A 84 -2.99 -2.52 -19.36
N ARG A 85 -2.46 -3.17 -18.32
CA ARG A 85 -1.97 -4.56 -18.33
C ARG A 85 -3.05 -5.59 -17.99
N GLY A 86 -4.31 -5.16 -17.89
CA GLY A 86 -5.46 -6.05 -17.72
C GLY A 86 -5.81 -6.44 -16.29
N LEU A 87 -5.17 -5.83 -15.29
CA LEU A 87 -5.49 -6.02 -13.87
C LEU A 87 -6.29 -4.82 -13.34
N ASP A 88 -7.35 -5.06 -12.57
CA ASP A 88 -8.17 -3.99 -11.99
C ASP A 88 -8.30 -4.22 -10.49
N GLY A 89 -8.05 -3.20 -9.70
CA GLY A 89 -8.07 -3.29 -8.24
C GLY A 89 -7.33 -2.13 -7.57
N ASP A 90 -7.55 -2.00 -6.26
CA ASP A 90 -6.80 -1.05 -5.45
C ASP A 90 -5.35 -1.50 -5.35
N VAL A 91 -4.41 -0.56 -5.52
CA VAL A 91 -2.97 -0.84 -5.50
C VAL A 91 -2.41 -0.52 -4.13
N LYS A 92 -1.97 -1.55 -3.41
CA LYS A 92 -1.34 -1.43 -2.11
C LYS A 92 0.18 -1.66 -2.23
N PRO A 93 1.03 -0.63 -2.07
CA PRO A 93 2.47 -0.84 -1.91
C PRO A 93 2.77 -1.67 -0.66
N LEU A 94 3.73 -2.58 -0.77
CA LEU A 94 4.16 -3.42 0.35
C LEU A 94 5.62 -3.17 0.68
N TYR A 95 6.52 -3.45 -0.26
CA TYR A 95 7.96 -3.36 -0.03
C TYR A 95 8.71 -2.85 -1.25
N GLY A 96 9.92 -2.34 -1.05
CA GLY A 96 10.86 -2.00 -2.11
C GLY A 96 12.28 -2.37 -1.72
N THR A 97 13.16 -2.56 -2.69
CA THR A 97 14.58 -2.77 -2.43
C THR A 97 15.19 -1.54 -1.79
N CYS A 98 16.08 -1.75 -0.82
CA CYS A 98 16.81 -0.68 -0.17
C CYS A 98 17.68 0.07 -1.19
N SER A 99 17.76 1.39 -1.06
CA SER A 99 18.47 2.25 -2.03
C SER A 99 19.96 1.89 -2.26
N TYR A 100 20.62 1.26 -1.29
CA TYR A 100 22.03 0.86 -1.41
C TYR A 100 22.26 -0.40 -2.27
N THR A 101 21.21 -1.16 -2.58
CA THR A 101 21.30 -2.35 -3.46
C THR A 101 21.60 -1.98 -4.90
N GLY A 102 21.25 -0.76 -5.32
CA GLY A 102 21.25 -0.35 -6.73
C GLY A 102 20.08 -0.92 -7.54
N GLU A 103 19.22 -1.72 -6.91
CA GLU A 103 18.00 -2.24 -7.50
C GLU A 103 16.83 -1.27 -7.28
N CYS A 104 15.87 -1.27 -8.20
CA CYS A 104 14.62 -0.52 -8.08
C CYS A 104 13.43 -1.48 -8.23
N LEU A 105 13.38 -2.48 -7.36
CA LEU A 105 12.33 -3.50 -7.34
C LEU A 105 11.31 -3.16 -6.26
N PHE A 106 10.02 -3.36 -6.58
CA PHE A 106 8.91 -3.05 -5.68
C PHE A 106 7.89 -4.17 -5.70
N LEU A 107 7.43 -4.57 -4.51
CA LEU A 107 6.33 -5.48 -4.33
C LEU A 107 5.06 -4.70 -3.96
N MET A 108 3.97 -5.00 -4.66
CA MET A 108 2.65 -4.45 -4.37
C MET A 108 1.59 -5.54 -4.44
N GLN A 109 0.48 -5.30 -3.77
CA GLN A 109 -0.74 -6.08 -3.92
C GLN A 109 -1.73 -5.30 -4.80
N VAL A 110 -2.42 -6.00 -5.69
CA VAL A 110 -3.51 -5.45 -6.51
C VAL A 110 -4.80 -6.18 -6.14
N GLY A 111 -5.81 -5.41 -5.75
CA GLY A 111 -7.04 -5.97 -5.19
C GLY A 111 -6.74 -6.73 -3.88
N ASP A 112 -7.32 -7.92 -3.74
CA ASP A 112 -7.21 -8.71 -2.51
C ASP A 112 -6.23 -9.89 -2.61
N THR A 113 -5.76 -10.24 -3.81
CA THR A 113 -5.08 -11.54 -4.03
C THR A 113 -3.78 -11.47 -4.80
N ASP A 114 -3.64 -10.52 -5.73
CA ASP A 114 -2.56 -10.59 -6.71
C ASP A 114 -1.35 -9.81 -6.23
N PHE A 115 -0.18 -10.45 -6.22
CA PHE A 115 1.09 -9.80 -5.94
C PHE A 115 1.82 -9.49 -7.23
N LEU A 116 2.28 -8.25 -7.38
CA LEU A 116 3.06 -7.78 -8.51
C LEU A 116 4.44 -7.32 -8.06
N LEU A 117 5.46 -7.73 -8.82
CA LEU A 117 6.80 -7.18 -8.77
C LEU A 117 6.96 -6.17 -9.91
N LEU A 118 7.28 -4.92 -9.57
CA LEU A 118 7.65 -3.88 -10.51
C LEU A 118 9.17 -3.71 -10.49
N ASN A 119 9.79 -3.79 -11.67
CA ASN A 119 11.14 -3.30 -11.89
C ASN A 119 11.08 -1.91 -12.51
N ALA A 120 11.36 -0.88 -11.70
CA ALA A 120 11.28 0.51 -12.14
C ALA A 120 12.50 0.98 -12.94
N LEU A 121 13.48 0.10 -13.23
CA LEU A 121 14.58 0.44 -14.15
C LEU A 121 14.17 0.33 -15.61
N ASP A 122 13.27 -0.59 -15.93
CA ASP A 122 12.81 -0.88 -17.30
C ASP A 122 11.28 -0.95 -17.45
N ASP A 123 10.54 -0.60 -16.39
CA ASP A 123 9.08 -0.60 -16.30
C ASP A 123 8.43 -1.98 -16.55
N SER A 124 9.19 -3.07 -16.38
CA SER A 124 8.65 -4.43 -16.41
C SER A 124 7.85 -4.75 -15.14
N MET A 125 6.75 -5.47 -15.31
CA MET A 125 5.89 -5.94 -14.22
C MET A 125 5.70 -7.45 -14.32
N TYR A 126 5.78 -8.11 -13.17
CA TYR A 126 5.66 -9.55 -13.07
C TYR A 126 4.59 -9.93 -12.05
N LEU A 127 3.61 -10.72 -12.48
CA LEU A 127 2.61 -11.33 -11.62
C LEU A 127 3.19 -12.56 -10.93
N VAL A 128 3.08 -12.60 -9.59
CA VAL A 128 3.45 -13.78 -8.79
C VAL A 128 2.33 -14.81 -8.91
N LYS A 129 2.63 -15.96 -9.51
CA LYS A 129 1.69 -17.07 -9.70
C LYS A 129 1.67 -18.01 -8.48
N GLY A 130 0.67 -18.88 -8.45
CA GLY A 130 0.56 -19.94 -7.45
C GLY A 130 -0.31 -19.62 -6.24
N GLY A 131 -0.86 -18.41 -6.13
CA GLY A 131 -1.76 -18.03 -5.03
C GLY A 131 -1.05 -18.03 -3.68
N LEU A 132 0.22 -17.63 -3.66
CA LEU A 132 1.03 -17.51 -2.46
C LEU A 132 0.51 -16.36 -1.59
N ASP A 133 0.67 -16.49 -0.28
CA ASP A 133 0.49 -15.36 0.64
C ASP A 133 1.77 -14.51 0.73
N LEU A 134 1.66 -13.37 1.40
CA LEU A 134 2.77 -12.43 1.54
C LEU A 134 3.96 -13.05 2.28
N GLU A 135 3.70 -13.82 3.35
CA GLU A 135 4.76 -14.45 4.17
C GLU A 135 5.58 -15.44 3.34
N THR A 136 4.91 -16.29 2.56
CA THR A 136 5.56 -17.26 1.68
C THR A 136 6.30 -16.56 0.55
N THR A 137 5.72 -15.50 -0.03
CA THR A 137 6.36 -14.72 -1.10
C THR A 137 7.66 -14.08 -0.59
N MET A 138 7.63 -13.44 0.59
CA MET A 138 8.83 -12.84 1.17
C MET A 138 9.86 -13.89 1.57
N GLY A 139 9.43 -15.06 2.06
CA GLY A 139 10.33 -16.17 2.38
C GLY A 139 11.09 -16.67 1.14
N TYR A 140 10.44 -16.80 -0.01
CA TYR A 140 11.14 -17.15 -1.25
C TYR A 140 12.13 -16.09 -1.71
N ILE A 141 11.77 -14.81 -1.58
CA ILE A 141 12.67 -13.69 -1.93
C ILE A 141 13.93 -13.71 -1.05
N ASP A 142 13.80 -13.91 0.26
CA ASP A 142 14.93 -13.94 1.21
C ASP A 142 15.84 -15.16 0.98
N ASP A 143 15.26 -16.33 0.72
CA ASP A 143 16.02 -17.59 0.61
C ASP A 143 16.62 -17.82 -0.79
N GLN A 144 15.88 -17.50 -1.85
CA GLN A 144 16.17 -17.91 -3.23
C GLN A 144 16.12 -16.75 -4.23
N GLY A 145 15.77 -15.54 -3.78
CA GLY A 145 15.47 -14.42 -4.66
C GLY A 145 14.29 -14.75 -5.59
N PHE A 146 14.26 -14.10 -6.75
CA PHE A 146 13.17 -14.28 -7.72
C PHE A 146 13.12 -15.66 -8.37
N ASN A 147 14.21 -16.44 -8.31
CA ASN A 147 14.20 -17.82 -8.81
C ASN A 147 13.29 -18.74 -7.98
N GLY A 148 12.94 -18.35 -6.75
CA GLY A 148 11.98 -19.06 -5.92
C GLY A 148 10.52 -18.78 -6.28
N LEU A 149 10.25 -17.81 -7.15
CA LEU A 149 8.91 -17.39 -7.54
C LEU A 149 8.58 -17.88 -8.96
N ASP A 150 7.32 -18.26 -9.16
CA ASP A 150 6.76 -18.43 -10.49
C ASP A 150 6.21 -17.08 -10.96
N LEU A 151 6.82 -16.50 -12.00
CA LEU A 151 6.59 -15.13 -12.45
C LEU A 151 6.07 -15.10 -13.89
N GLU A 152 4.99 -14.36 -14.12
CA GLU A 152 4.43 -14.09 -15.44
C GLU A 152 4.58 -12.59 -15.76
N GLU A 153 5.28 -12.24 -16.83
CA GLU A 153 5.39 -10.85 -17.29
C GLU A 153 4.06 -10.38 -17.90
N ILE A 154 3.63 -9.16 -17.56
CA ILE A 154 2.32 -8.58 -17.95
C ILE A 154 2.43 -7.17 -18.56
#